data_AF-A0A1J5RLN0-F1
#
_entry.id   AF-A0A1J5RLN0-F1
#
_cell.length_a   1.000
_cell.length_b   1.000
_cell.length_c   1.000
_cell.angle_alpha   90.00
_cell.angle_beta   90.00
_cell.angle_gamma   90.00
#
_symmetry.space_group_name_H-M   'P 1'
#
loop_
_entity.id
_entity.type
_entity.pdbx_description
1 polymer ?
#
loop_
_entity_poly.entity_id
_entity_poly.type
_entity_poly.pdbx_seq_one_letter_code
_entity_poly.pdbx_strand_id
1 'polypeptide(L)'
;MNEVRNVLEARFPGLHAAIETLISEAEAGFNARSGQSSSEFLLEHTRRTAAIARKIAALEGCDPFLPALVALFHDAGKFHEGEYHADGIAEEEHAALLADEMLGRFGLERGAIDAVVAALRALYDERLPCLGAARIVQDADRLDKLGPLGVGAFFTKATLRGRGLVEALAQTLSRELTYAQAAPRSMFTASGRRLAREQGAKTIAFFDQLLEQLEDWGIAAFDRHTVVLDEDFCSRDGVVVRGMEVAIAMPRACPDCAAPLALTHKREQGVKCERFIAYFSCGNCGYAGGTSLCLPVIA
;
A
#
# COMPACT_ATOMS: atom_id res chain seq x y z
N MET A 1 -7.00 -5.50 17.91
CA MET A 1 -7.63 -4.18 18.15
C MET A 1 -7.52 -3.77 19.61
N ASN A 2 -7.93 -4.60 20.58
CA ASN A 2 -7.88 -4.25 22.01
C ASN A 2 -6.48 -3.78 22.47
N GLU A 3 -5.41 -4.37 21.97
CA GLU A 3 -4.07 -3.97 22.43
C GLU A 3 -3.60 -2.61 21.90
N VAL A 4 -3.96 -2.22 20.67
CA VAL A 4 -3.68 -0.86 20.15
C VAL A 4 -4.49 0.15 20.94
N ARG A 5 -5.78 -0.13 21.13
CA ARG A 5 -6.67 0.67 21.98
C ARG A 5 -6.08 0.83 23.38
N ASN A 6 -5.65 -0.25 24.03
CA ASN A 6 -5.09 -0.21 25.38
C ASN A 6 -3.81 0.66 25.46
N VAL A 7 -2.95 0.64 24.44
CA VAL A 7 -1.73 1.48 24.39
C VAL A 7 -2.09 2.97 24.40
N LEU A 8 -3.14 3.37 23.67
CA LEU A 8 -3.57 4.77 23.60
C LEU A 8 -4.40 5.16 24.82
N GLU A 9 -5.43 4.39 25.14
CA GLU A 9 -6.42 4.70 26.19
C GLU A 9 -5.80 4.72 27.60
N ALA A 10 -4.71 3.98 27.83
CA ALA A 10 -3.98 4.06 29.10
C ALA A 10 -3.29 5.42 29.33
N ARG A 11 -3.02 6.18 28.25
CA ARG A 11 -2.35 7.49 28.33
C ARG A 11 -3.32 8.64 28.04
N PHE A 12 -4.20 8.46 27.07
CA PHE A 12 -5.14 9.47 26.58
C PHE A 12 -6.52 8.81 26.35
N PRO A 13 -7.37 8.73 27.39
CA PRO A 13 -8.69 8.13 27.28
C PRO A 13 -9.56 8.83 26.21
N GLY A 14 -10.25 8.04 25.38
CA GLY A 14 -11.12 8.49 24.30
C GLY A 14 -10.41 8.79 22.98
N LEU A 15 -9.07 8.90 22.97
CA LEU A 15 -8.31 9.27 21.78
C LEU A 15 -8.48 8.25 20.65
N HIS A 16 -8.43 6.95 20.96
CA HIS A 16 -8.55 5.91 19.94
C HIS A 16 -9.91 5.98 19.25
N ALA A 17 -10.99 6.11 20.04
CA ALA A 17 -12.34 6.23 19.50
C ALA A 17 -12.51 7.48 18.64
N ALA A 18 -11.96 8.62 19.06
CA ALA A 18 -12.04 9.86 18.30
C ALA A 18 -11.35 9.77 16.92
N ILE A 19 -10.20 9.09 16.85
CA ILE A 19 -9.50 8.86 15.57
C ILE A 19 -10.32 7.96 14.66
N GLU A 20 -10.89 6.87 15.18
CA GLU A 20 -11.71 5.97 14.37
C GLU A 20 -12.97 6.66 13.83
N THR A 21 -13.63 7.48 14.65
CA THR A 21 -14.77 8.29 14.21
C THR A 21 -14.38 9.22 13.07
N LEU A 22 -13.26 9.96 13.21
CA LEU A 22 -12.76 10.86 12.17
C LEU A 22 -12.59 10.14 10.82
N ILE A 23 -11.93 8.98 10.82
CA ILE A 23 -11.66 8.21 9.60
C ILE A 23 -12.95 7.67 8.99
N SER A 24 -13.85 7.15 9.83
CA SER A 24 -15.14 6.61 9.39
C SER A 24 -16.02 7.68 8.74
N GLU A 25 -16.08 8.88 9.35
CA GLU A 25 -16.83 10.01 8.83
C GLU A 25 -16.25 10.53 7.50
N ALA A 26 -14.92 10.57 7.38
CA ALA A 26 -14.25 10.97 6.15
C ALA A 26 -14.55 9.99 4.99
N GLU A 27 -14.45 8.68 5.23
CA GLU A 27 -14.77 7.64 4.25
C GLU A 27 -16.27 7.64 3.88
N ALA A 28 -17.16 7.78 4.87
CA ALA A 28 -18.60 7.90 4.62
C ALA A 28 -18.93 9.13 3.75
N GLY A 29 -18.30 10.27 4.02
CA GLY A 29 -18.45 11.48 3.22
C GLY A 29 -17.97 11.30 1.78
N PHE A 30 -16.84 10.62 1.57
CA PHE A 30 -16.35 10.29 0.23
C PHE A 30 -17.29 9.34 -0.52
N ASN A 31 -17.77 8.28 0.13
CA ASN A 31 -18.69 7.32 -0.48
C ASN A 31 -19.99 8.01 -0.93
N ALA A 32 -20.55 8.88 -0.09
CA ALA A 32 -21.75 9.64 -0.41
C ALA A 32 -21.58 10.56 -1.62
N ARG A 33 -20.45 11.27 -1.75
CA ARG A 33 -20.16 12.16 -2.88
C ARG A 33 -19.85 11.42 -4.18
N SER A 34 -19.09 10.34 -4.10
CA SER A 34 -18.65 9.57 -5.27
C SER A 34 -19.69 8.57 -5.78
N GLY A 35 -20.78 8.35 -5.01
CA GLY A 35 -21.76 7.32 -5.32
C GLY A 35 -21.23 5.89 -5.12
N GLN A 36 -20.10 5.73 -4.41
CA GLN A 36 -19.59 4.42 -4.05
C GLN A 36 -20.43 3.78 -2.94
N SER A 37 -20.42 2.45 -2.89
CA SER A 37 -21.09 1.71 -1.82
C SER A 37 -20.43 2.02 -0.48
N SER A 38 -21.24 2.05 0.58
CA SER A 38 -20.74 2.14 1.96
C SER A 38 -19.71 1.05 2.22
N SER A 39 -18.56 1.43 2.78
CA SER A 39 -17.52 0.51 3.24
C SER A 39 -16.75 1.13 4.40
N GLU A 40 -16.07 0.28 5.17
CA GLU A 40 -15.10 0.67 6.21
C GLU A 40 -13.67 0.33 5.78
N PHE A 41 -13.41 0.38 4.47
CA PHE A 41 -12.17 -0.13 3.90
C PHE A 41 -10.94 0.63 4.46
N LEU A 42 -11.05 1.95 4.59
CA LEU A 42 -10.00 2.80 5.13
C LEU A 42 -9.78 2.56 6.63
N LEU A 43 -10.86 2.45 7.40
CA LEU A 43 -10.80 2.20 8.83
C LEU A 43 -10.19 0.81 9.13
N GLU A 44 -10.62 -0.23 8.42
CA GLU A 44 -10.08 -1.56 8.60
C GLU A 44 -8.60 -1.64 8.25
N HIS A 45 -8.19 -1.01 7.13
CA HIS A 45 -6.78 -0.90 6.77
C HIS A 45 -5.98 -0.21 7.87
N THR A 46 -6.45 0.95 8.34
CA THR A 46 -5.82 1.70 9.42
C THR A 46 -5.65 0.87 10.70
N ARG A 47 -6.70 0.15 11.11
CA ARG A 47 -6.68 -0.75 12.28
C ARG A 47 -5.64 -1.86 12.13
N ARG A 48 -5.55 -2.49 10.95
CA ARG A 48 -4.57 -3.55 10.70
C ARG A 48 -3.15 -2.99 10.66
N THR A 49 -2.92 -1.88 9.98
CA THR A 49 -1.62 -1.18 9.94
C THR A 49 -1.16 -0.81 11.34
N ALA A 50 -2.03 -0.26 12.19
CA ALA A 50 -1.69 0.06 13.59
C ALA A 50 -1.36 -1.19 14.42
N ALA A 51 -2.10 -2.29 14.22
CA ALA A 51 -1.82 -3.55 14.89
C ALA A 51 -0.47 -4.17 14.48
N ILE A 52 -0.12 -4.08 13.18
CA ILE A 52 1.16 -4.53 12.65
C ILE A 52 2.29 -3.62 13.14
N ALA A 53 2.13 -2.29 13.10
CA ALA A 53 3.11 -1.32 13.60
C ALA A 53 3.44 -1.56 15.08
N ARG A 54 2.42 -1.76 15.92
CA ARG A 54 2.60 -2.13 17.32
C ARG A 54 3.41 -3.43 17.48
N LYS A 55 3.13 -4.45 16.66
CA LYS A 55 3.87 -5.73 16.70
C LYS A 55 5.33 -5.55 16.28
N ILE A 56 5.60 -4.77 15.24
CA ILE A 56 6.97 -4.46 14.81
C ILE A 56 7.70 -3.68 15.91
N ALA A 57 7.07 -2.65 16.49
CA ALA A 57 7.66 -1.88 17.59
C ALA A 57 8.09 -2.79 18.75
N ALA A 58 7.23 -3.72 19.16
CA ALA A 58 7.56 -4.70 20.21
C ALA A 58 8.75 -5.61 19.82
N LEU A 59 8.82 -6.06 18.57
CA LEU A 59 9.91 -6.90 18.08
C LEU A 59 11.24 -6.14 17.94
N GLU A 60 11.19 -4.83 17.67
CA GLU A 60 12.35 -3.94 17.63
C GLU A 60 12.71 -3.38 19.03
N GLY A 61 11.96 -3.74 20.07
CA GLY A 61 12.20 -3.27 21.45
C GLY A 61 11.88 -1.78 21.68
N CYS A 62 10.98 -1.21 20.88
CA CYS A 62 10.55 0.19 20.99
C CYS A 62 9.18 0.32 21.69
N ASP A 63 8.92 1.48 22.31
CA ASP A 63 7.57 1.82 22.82
C ASP A 63 6.57 1.86 21.65
N PRO A 64 5.49 1.06 21.68
CA PRO A 64 4.52 1.02 20.59
C PRO A 64 3.64 2.27 20.48
N PHE A 65 3.64 3.18 21.46
CA PHE A 65 2.71 4.32 21.47
C PHE A 65 2.81 5.21 20.22
N LEU A 66 3.99 5.75 19.92
CA LEU A 66 4.16 6.63 18.74
C LEU A 66 3.92 5.88 17.42
N PRO A 67 4.49 4.68 17.17
CA PRO A 67 4.20 3.93 15.94
C PRO A 67 2.72 3.60 15.75
N ALA A 68 2.02 3.20 16.81
CA ALA A 68 0.58 2.92 16.73
C ALA A 68 -0.21 4.19 16.42
N LEU A 69 0.13 5.31 17.06
CA LEU A 69 -0.54 6.59 16.83
C LEU A 69 -0.32 7.11 15.40
N VAL A 70 0.93 7.10 14.90
CA VAL A 70 1.24 7.48 13.52
C VAL A 70 0.51 6.56 12.53
N ALA A 71 0.48 5.25 12.78
CA ALA A 71 -0.26 4.31 11.93
C ALA A 71 -1.77 4.56 11.93
N LEU A 72 -2.35 5.03 13.03
CA LEU A 72 -3.78 5.39 13.06
C LEU A 72 -4.08 6.64 12.22
N PHE A 73 -3.13 7.57 12.09
CA PHE A 73 -3.32 8.79 11.29
C PHE A 73 -2.85 8.70 9.85
N HIS A 74 -2.02 7.71 9.48
CA HIS A 74 -1.26 7.74 8.21
C HIS A 74 -2.10 7.99 6.95
N ASP A 75 -3.33 7.51 6.93
CA ASP A 75 -4.26 7.58 5.80
C ASP A 75 -5.47 8.50 6.11
N ALA A 76 -5.47 9.22 7.25
CA ALA A 76 -6.61 10.02 7.72
C ALA A 76 -6.91 11.24 6.81
N GLY A 77 -5.91 11.72 6.06
CA GLY A 77 -6.09 12.82 5.10
C GLY A 77 -6.50 12.38 3.70
N LYS A 78 -6.67 11.07 3.45
CA LYS A 78 -6.97 10.51 2.13
C LYS A 78 -8.26 11.04 1.49
N PHE A 79 -9.23 11.35 2.33
CA PHE A 79 -10.54 11.88 1.95
C PHE A 79 -10.73 13.28 2.53
N HIS A 80 -9.72 14.14 2.40
CA HIS A 80 -9.85 15.54 2.80
C HIS A 80 -11.01 16.20 2.03
N GLU A 81 -11.90 16.87 2.77
CA GLU A 81 -13.19 17.38 2.26
C GLU A 81 -14.05 16.32 1.53
N GLY A 82 -13.76 15.05 1.82
CA GLY A 82 -14.17 13.81 1.14
C GLY A 82 -14.20 13.84 -0.37
N GLU A 83 -13.16 14.45 -0.92
CA GLU A 83 -12.68 14.21 -2.27
C GLU A 83 -11.35 13.45 -2.20
N TYR A 84 -10.93 12.87 -3.33
CA TYR A 84 -9.68 12.13 -3.44
C TYR A 84 -8.77 12.88 -4.43
N HIS A 85 -7.65 13.44 -3.94
CA HIS A 85 -6.71 14.29 -4.71
C HIS A 85 -7.32 15.59 -5.28
N ALA A 86 -8.06 16.36 -4.48
CA ALA A 86 -8.75 17.57 -4.93
C ALA A 86 -7.85 18.79 -5.12
N ASP A 87 -6.80 18.93 -4.30
CA ASP A 87 -6.06 20.18 -4.12
C ASP A 87 -4.58 20.09 -4.53
N GLY A 88 -4.13 18.93 -5.01
CA GLY A 88 -2.72 18.68 -5.33
C GLY A 88 -1.80 18.62 -4.11
N ILE A 89 -2.35 18.61 -2.89
CA ILE A 89 -1.63 18.41 -1.63
C ILE A 89 -1.61 16.91 -1.33
N ALA A 90 -0.49 16.43 -0.77
CA ALA A 90 -0.38 15.03 -0.37
C ALA A 90 -1.31 14.72 0.83
N GLU A 91 -2.02 13.59 0.77
CA GLU A 91 -2.92 13.11 1.84
C GLU A 91 -2.26 13.07 3.22
N GLU A 92 -0.96 12.84 3.28
CA GLU A 92 -0.19 12.78 4.52
C GLU A 92 0.03 14.16 5.16
N GLU A 93 -0.01 15.25 4.39
CA GLU A 93 0.03 16.63 4.93
C GLU A 93 -1.30 16.97 5.61
N HIS A 94 -2.42 16.57 5.01
CA HIS A 94 -3.74 16.65 5.63
C HIS A 94 -3.82 15.80 6.89
N ALA A 95 -3.29 14.57 6.85
CA ALA A 95 -3.17 13.72 8.03
C ALA A 95 -2.37 14.39 9.16
N ALA A 96 -1.27 15.07 8.81
CA ALA A 96 -0.45 15.79 9.78
C ALA A 96 -1.20 16.96 10.43
N LEU A 97 -1.97 17.74 9.67
CA LEU A 97 -2.80 18.83 10.21
C LEU A 97 -3.90 18.29 11.15
N LEU A 98 -4.59 17.22 10.74
CA LEU A 98 -5.62 16.57 11.56
C LEU A 98 -5.04 16.01 12.86
N ALA A 99 -3.85 15.39 12.78
CA ALA A 99 -3.14 14.89 13.94
C ALA A 99 -2.73 16.03 14.88
N ASP A 100 -2.17 17.13 14.36
CA ASP A 100 -1.78 18.28 15.16
C ASP A 100 -2.93 18.83 16.02
N GLU A 101 -4.08 19.08 15.37
CA GLU A 101 -5.26 19.63 16.02
C GLU A 101 -5.86 18.64 17.03
N MET A 102 -6.06 17.38 16.63
CA MET A 102 -6.68 16.38 17.50
C MET A 102 -5.81 16.08 18.73
N LEU A 103 -4.51 15.86 18.53
CA LEU A 103 -3.61 15.51 19.62
C LEU A 103 -3.43 16.67 20.60
N GLY A 104 -3.44 17.92 20.11
CA GLY A 104 -3.45 19.11 20.97
C GLY A 104 -4.68 19.17 21.88
N ARG A 105 -5.88 18.87 21.34
CA ARG A 105 -7.13 18.81 22.12
C ARG A 105 -7.13 17.71 23.19
N PHE A 106 -6.47 16.59 22.93
CA PHE A 106 -6.32 15.50 23.90
C PHE A 106 -5.17 15.74 24.91
N GLY A 107 -4.48 16.88 24.83
CA GLY A 107 -3.47 17.28 25.82
C GLY A 107 -2.11 16.61 25.66
N LEU A 108 -1.76 16.13 24.46
CA LEU A 108 -0.42 15.61 24.21
C LEU A 108 0.61 16.75 24.29
N GLU A 109 1.79 16.43 24.82
CA GLU A 109 2.90 17.38 24.84
C GLU A 109 3.36 17.73 23.42
N ARG A 110 3.72 19.00 23.21
CA ARG A 110 4.09 19.54 21.89
C ARG A 110 5.16 18.71 21.17
N GLY A 111 6.18 18.24 21.89
CA GLY A 111 7.23 17.40 21.32
C GLY A 111 6.75 16.05 20.80
N ALA A 112 5.74 15.44 21.44
CA ALA A 112 5.14 14.20 20.96
C ALA A 112 4.29 14.43 19.70
N ILE A 113 3.54 15.54 19.66
CA ILE A 113 2.75 15.92 18.49
C ILE A 113 3.68 16.23 17.31
N ASP A 114 4.76 16.99 17.52
CA ASP A 114 5.76 17.29 16.49
C ASP A 114 6.40 16.01 15.93
N ALA A 115 6.67 15.03 16.80
CA ALA A 115 7.18 13.73 16.37
C ALA A 115 6.17 12.96 15.51
N VAL A 116 4.88 13.00 15.83
CA VAL A 116 3.83 12.38 15.00
C VAL A 116 3.72 13.08 13.65
N VAL A 117 3.65 14.41 13.63
CA VAL A 117 3.56 15.24 12.42
C VAL A 117 4.77 15.01 11.50
N ALA A 118 5.97 15.02 12.07
CA ALA A 118 7.20 14.76 11.31
C ALA A 118 7.21 13.33 10.75
N ALA A 119 6.77 12.34 11.53
CA ALA A 119 6.70 10.96 11.07
C ALA A 119 5.68 10.78 9.94
N LEU A 120 4.49 11.39 10.03
CA LEU A 120 3.46 11.37 8.98
C LEU A 120 3.98 11.97 7.67
N ARG A 121 4.60 13.15 7.73
CA ARG A 121 5.20 13.79 6.55
C ARG A 121 6.32 12.94 5.94
N ALA A 122 7.11 12.28 6.78
CA ALA A 122 8.14 11.37 6.31
C ALA A 122 7.57 10.11 5.64
N LEU A 123 6.28 9.76 5.74
CA LEU A 123 5.76 8.57 5.03
C LEU A 123 5.72 8.75 3.51
N TYR A 124 5.67 9.99 3.01
CA TYR A 124 5.56 10.28 1.58
C TYR A 124 6.69 11.18 1.04
N ASP A 125 7.21 12.13 1.83
CA ASP A 125 8.26 13.02 1.37
C ASP A 125 9.63 12.35 1.57
N GLU A 126 10.16 11.79 0.49
CA GLU A 126 11.44 11.07 0.48
C GLU A 126 12.64 11.95 0.86
N ARG A 127 12.50 13.28 0.75
CA ARG A 127 13.54 14.24 1.19
C ARG A 127 13.64 14.34 2.70
N LEU A 128 12.58 13.96 3.42
CA LEU A 128 12.57 13.94 4.88
C LEU A 128 13.17 12.63 5.41
N PRO A 129 13.88 12.68 6.55
CA PRO A 129 14.48 11.48 7.13
C PRO A 129 13.41 10.52 7.67
N CYS A 130 13.46 9.25 7.25
CA CYS A 130 12.59 8.20 7.78
C CYS A 130 13.20 7.59 9.05
N LEU A 131 12.78 8.10 10.20
CA LEU A 131 13.32 7.71 11.51
C LEU A 131 12.22 7.25 12.47
N GLY A 132 12.60 6.44 13.47
CA GLY A 132 11.73 6.02 14.56
C GLY A 132 10.39 5.43 14.09
N ALA A 133 9.29 6.07 14.48
CA ALA A 133 7.93 5.64 14.17
C ALA A 133 7.66 5.55 12.66
N ALA A 134 8.20 6.47 11.84
CA ALA A 134 7.97 6.47 10.39
C ALA A 134 8.45 5.16 9.75
N ARG A 135 9.63 4.65 10.15
CA ARG A 135 10.18 3.38 9.66
C ARG A 135 9.27 2.20 9.96
N ILE A 136 8.77 2.15 11.20
CA ILE A 136 7.89 1.09 11.68
C ILE A 136 6.56 1.12 10.93
N VAL A 137 5.97 2.30 10.75
CA VAL A 137 4.69 2.46 10.06
C VAL A 137 4.83 2.17 8.56
N GLN A 138 5.93 2.57 7.93
CA GLN A 138 6.17 2.28 6.53
C GLN A 138 6.33 0.77 6.28
N ASP A 139 6.98 0.04 7.19
CA ASP A 139 7.02 -1.42 7.14
C ASP A 139 5.66 -2.05 7.41
N ALA A 140 4.89 -1.51 8.35
CA ALA A 140 3.57 -2.02 8.72
C ALA A 140 2.55 -1.89 7.58
N ASP A 141 2.49 -0.73 6.92
CA ASP A 141 1.60 -0.47 5.79
C ASP A 141 1.93 -1.40 4.60
N ARG A 142 3.22 -1.59 4.32
CA ARG A 142 3.66 -2.55 3.29
C ARG A 142 3.30 -3.99 3.67
N LEU A 143 3.45 -4.37 4.94
CA LEU A 143 3.10 -5.72 5.41
C LEU A 143 1.59 -6.00 5.36
N ASP A 144 0.71 -5.01 5.58
CA ASP A 144 -0.75 -5.18 5.44
C ASP A 144 -1.14 -5.57 4.00
N LYS A 145 -0.31 -5.18 3.02
CA LYS A 145 -0.50 -5.45 1.59
C LYS A 145 0.13 -6.79 1.15
N LEU A 146 0.67 -7.58 2.07
CA LEU A 146 1.31 -8.87 1.79
C LEU A 146 0.59 -10.03 2.47
N GLY A 147 0.94 -11.24 2.06
CA GLY A 147 0.37 -12.48 2.54
C GLY A 147 -1.16 -12.54 2.40
N PRO A 148 -1.82 -13.34 3.25
CA PRO A 148 -3.29 -13.49 3.23
C PRO A 148 -4.06 -12.18 3.42
N LEU A 149 -3.51 -11.21 4.17
CA LEU A 149 -4.14 -9.90 4.36
C LEU A 149 -4.16 -9.10 3.05
N GLY A 150 -3.02 -9.04 2.37
CA GLY A 150 -2.88 -8.39 1.07
C GLY A 150 -3.79 -9.01 0.01
N VAL A 151 -3.88 -10.35 -0.01
CA VAL A 151 -4.80 -11.10 -0.89
C VAL A 151 -6.26 -10.73 -0.60
N GLY A 152 -6.67 -10.68 0.66
CA GLY A 152 -8.02 -10.22 1.03
C GLY A 152 -8.29 -8.80 0.54
N ALA A 153 -7.35 -7.88 0.78
CA ALA A 153 -7.45 -6.49 0.35
C ALA A 153 -7.50 -6.34 -1.18
N PHE A 154 -6.81 -7.20 -1.93
CA PHE A 154 -6.87 -7.23 -3.40
C PHE A 154 -8.30 -7.47 -3.89
N PHE A 155 -8.96 -8.51 -3.40
CA PHE A 155 -10.33 -8.83 -3.81
C PHE A 155 -11.33 -7.78 -3.35
N THR A 156 -11.21 -7.28 -2.11
CA THR A 156 -12.09 -6.22 -1.61
C THR A 156 -11.97 -4.96 -2.47
N LYS A 157 -10.75 -4.52 -2.82
CA LYS A 157 -10.55 -3.36 -3.70
C LYS A 157 -11.06 -3.60 -5.12
N ALA A 158 -10.91 -4.80 -5.66
CA ALA A 158 -11.44 -5.15 -6.97
C ALA A 158 -12.96 -5.00 -7.01
N THR A 159 -13.66 -5.56 -6.01
CA THR A 159 -15.11 -5.49 -5.87
C THR A 159 -15.59 -4.04 -5.67
N LEU A 160 -14.95 -3.26 -4.79
CA LEU A 160 -15.29 -1.84 -4.58
C LEU A 160 -15.12 -0.99 -5.85
N ARG A 161 -14.29 -1.44 -6.79
CA ARG A 161 -14.07 -0.79 -8.10
C ARG A 161 -14.94 -1.38 -9.22
N GLY A 162 -15.85 -2.29 -8.89
CA GLY A 162 -16.74 -2.93 -9.86
C GLY A 162 -16.04 -3.88 -10.84
N ARG A 163 -14.87 -4.42 -10.46
CA ARG A 163 -14.06 -5.29 -11.33
C ARG A 163 -14.28 -6.76 -11.01
N GLY A 164 -14.41 -7.58 -12.05
CA GLY A 164 -14.38 -9.02 -11.94
C GLY A 164 -12.97 -9.56 -11.67
N LEU A 165 -12.88 -10.85 -11.32
CA LEU A 165 -11.62 -11.52 -10.97
C LEU A 165 -10.55 -11.39 -12.07
N VAL A 166 -10.87 -11.81 -13.30
CA VAL A 166 -9.90 -11.84 -14.43
C VAL A 166 -9.42 -10.43 -14.78
N GLU A 167 -10.34 -9.46 -14.80
CA GLU A 167 -9.99 -8.05 -15.05
C GLU A 167 -9.09 -7.49 -13.94
N ALA A 168 -9.41 -7.78 -12.68
CA ALA A 168 -8.59 -7.34 -11.54
C ALA A 168 -7.17 -7.91 -11.62
N LEU A 169 -7.02 -9.20 -11.96
CA LEU A 169 -5.72 -9.83 -12.17
C LEU A 169 -4.95 -9.14 -13.29
N ALA A 170 -5.56 -8.97 -14.47
CA ALA A 170 -4.91 -8.32 -15.62
C ALA A 170 -4.44 -6.88 -15.32
N GLN A 171 -5.18 -6.13 -14.50
CA GLN A 171 -4.84 -4.75 -14.21
C GLN A 171 -3.88 -4.57 -13.03
N THR A 172 -3.96 -5.42 -12.01
CA THR A 172 -3.31 -5.15 -10.71
C THR A 172 -2.39 -6.25 -10.20
N LEU A 173 -2.44 -7.46 -10.74
CA LEU A 173 -1.60 -8.56 -10.24
C LEU A 173 -0.09 -8.28 -10.38
N SER A 174 0.31 -7.64 -11.48
CA SER A 174 1.70 -7.20 -11.70
C SER A 174 2.24 -6.36 -10.54
N ARG A 175 1.41 -5.47 -9.98
CA ARG A 175 1.77 -4.69 -8.79
C ARG A 175 1.93 -5.59 -7.58
N GLU A 176 0.94 -6.43 -7.29
CA GLU A 176 0.97 -7.27 -6.08
C GLU A 176 2.19 -8.20 -6.07
N LEU A 177 2.52 -8.81 -7.21
CA LEU A 177 3.70 -9.68 -7.35
C LEU A 177 5.01 -8.89 -7.24
N THR A 178 5.12 -7.74 -7.92
CA THR A 178 6.33 -6.90 -7.87
C THR A 178 6.61 -6.42 -6.44
N TYR A 179 5.59 -5.96 -5.71
CA TYR A 179 5.77 -5.53 -4.33
C TYR A 179 6.09 -6.69 -3.38
N ALA A 180 5.48 -7.87 -3.58
CA ALA A 180 5.80 -9.05 -2.79
C ALA A 180 7.26 -9.52 -2.97
N GLN A 181 7.79 -9.45 -4.19
CA GLN A 181 9.18 -9.77 -4.50
C GLN A 181 10.17 -8.75 -3.92
N ALA A 182 9.84 -7.46 -4.03
CA ALA A 182 10.71 -6.38 -3.57
C ALA A 182 10.71 -6.17 -2.04
N ALA A 183 9.61 -6.51 -1.36
CA ALA A 183 9.40 -6.19 0.06
C ALA A 183 10.55 -6.59 1.00
N PRO A 184 11.17 -7.78 0.90
CA PRO A 184 12.31 -8.14 1.76
C PRO A 184 13.51 -7.20 1.69
N ARG A 185 13.68 -6.49 0.57
CA ARG A 185 14.79 -5.57 0.30
C ARG A 185 14.42 -4.11 0.58
N SER A 186 13.13 -3.76 0.57
CA SER A 186 12.65 -2.39 0.77
C SER A 186 12.19 -2.07 2.20
N MET A 187 12.12 -3.07 3.10
CA MET A 187 11.73 -2.86 4.51
C MET A 187 12.88 -2.26 5.35
N PHE A 188 12.51 -1.36 6.25
CA PHE A 188 13.41 -0.54 7.06
C PHE A 188 13.91 -1.23 8.32
N THR A 189 13.05 -1.97 9.01
CA THR A 189 13.34 -2.64 10.29
C THR A 189 13.83 -4.07 10.08
N ALA A 190 14.56 -4.62 11.06
CA ALA A 190 15.03 -6.00 10.97
C ALA A 190 13.86 -7.00 10.98
N SER A 191 12.87 -6.74 11.83
CA SER A 191 11.64 -7.54 11.92
C SER A 191 10.74 -7.36 10.71
N GLY A 192 10.62 -6.16 10.16
CA GLY A 192 9.91 -5.89 8.90
C GLY A 192 10.47 -6.72 7.75
N ARG A 193 11.81 -6.71 7.54
CA ARG A 193 12.49 -7.55 6.54
C ARG A 193 12.21 -9.04 6.74
N ARG A 194 12.26 -9.54 7.98
CA ARG A 194 11.98 -10.95 8.30
C ARG A 194 10.53 -11.33 7.95
N LEU A 195 9.57 -10.53 8.40
CA LEU A 195 8.14 -10.77 8.16
C LEU A 195 7.82 -10.65 6.67
N ALA A 196 8.42 -9.69 5.95
CA ALA A 196 8.20 -9.49 4.53
C ALA A 196 8.64 -10.68 3.67
N ARG A 197 9.73 -11.36 4.03
CA ARG A 197 10.15 -12.61 3.35
C ARG A 197 9.06 -13.68 3.45
N GLU A 198 8.50 -13.86 4.63
CA GLU A 198 7.47 -14.86 4.86
C GLU A 198 6.16 -14.49 4.15
N GLN A 199 5.70 -13.24 4.30
CA GLN A 199 4.41 -12.82 3.73
C GLN A 199 4.47 -12.63 2.22
N GLY A 200 5.59 -12.13 1.67
CA GLY A 200 5.80 -12.02 0.23
C GLY A 200 5.78 -13.39 -0.46
N ALA A 201 6.42 -14.40 0.13
CA ALA A 201 6.37 -15.78 -0.39
C ALA A 201 4.92 -16.32 -0.41
N LYS A 202 4.13 -16.05 0.62
CA LYS A 202 2.71 -16.44 0.68
C LYS A 202 1.85 -15.73 -0.37
N THR A 203 2.10 -14.44 -0.62
CA THR A 203 1.42 -13.69 -1.70
C THR A 203 1.67 -14.34 -3.06
N ILE A 204 2.94 -14.59 -3.37
CA ILE A 204 3.34 -15.17 -4.67
C ILE A 204 2.73 -16.55 -4.83
N ALA A 205 2.86 -17.41 -3.81
CA ALA A 205 2.32 -18.77 -3.85
C ALA A 205 0.79 -18.80 -4.06
N PHE A 206 0.04 -17.92 -3.38
CA PHE A 206 -1.40 -17.83 -3.55
C PHE A 206 -1.79 -17.46 -4.99
N PHE A 207 -1.16 -16.43 -5.55
CA PHE A 207 -1.49 -15.99 -6.91
C PHE A 207 -1.01 -16.98 -7.97
N ASP A 208 0.15 -17.61 -7.79
CA ASP A 208 0.61 -18.67 -8.70
C ASP A 208 -0.40 -19.83 -8.73
N GLN A 209 -0.88 -20.28 -7.56
CA GLN A 209 -1.93 -21.31 -7.48
C GLN A 209 -3.26 -20.85 -8.08
N LEU A 210 -3.66 -19.60 -7.88
CA LEU A 210 -4.88 -19.06 -8.45
C LEU A 210 -4.81 -19.01 -9.98
N LEU A 211 -3.68 -18.58 -10.55
CA LEU A 211 -3.49 -18.55 -11.99
C LEU A 211 -3.52 -19.97 -12.58
N GLU A 212 -2.86 -20.94 -11.94
CA GLU A 212 -2.91 -22.35 -12.31
C GLU A 212 -4.35 -22.88 -12.32
N GLN A 213 -5.13 -22.62 -11.26
CA GLN A 213 -6.53 -23.03 -11.21
C GLN A 213 -7.39 -22.38 -12.30
N LEU A 214 -7.21 -21.08 -12.56
CA LEU A 214 -7.96 -20.42 -13.64
C LEU A 214 -7.65 -21.04 -15.01
N GLU A 215 -6.41 -21.46 -15.22
CA GLU A 215 -6.00 -22.13 -16.45
C GLU A 215 -6.55 -23.55 -16.55
N ASP A 216 -6.42 -24.35 -15.47
CA ASP A 216 -6.90 -25.74 -15.41
C ASP A 216 -8.40 -25.86 -15.67
N TRP A 217 -9.19 -24.92 -15.15
CA TRP A 217 -10.64 -24.87 -15.36
C TRP A 217 -11.03 -24.21 -16.69
N GLY A 218 -10.06 -23.77 -17.50
CA GLY A 218 -10.31 -23.11 -18.79
C GLY A 218 -10.97 -21.73 -18.67
N ILE A 219 -10.79 -21.05 -17.54
CA ILE A 219 -11.41 -19.75 -17.24
C ILE A 219 -10.57 -18.62 -17.83
N ALA A 220 -9.25 -18.62 -17.56
CA ALA A 220 -8.31 -17.64 -18.08
C ALA A 220 -6.88 -18.17 -17.99
N ALA A 221 -6.04 -17.82 -18.97
CA ALA A 221 -4.62 -18.14 -18.97
C ALA A 221 -3.79 -16.85 -18.93
N PHE A 222 -2.84 -16.80 -18.01
CA PHE A 222 -1.93 -15.67 -17.84
C PHE A 222 -0.49 -16.14 -17.98
N ASP A 223 0.35 -15.28 -18.54
CA ASP A 223 1.79 -15.42 -18.50
C ASP A 223 2.38 -14.43 -17.50
N ARG A 224 3.41 -14.88 -16.77
CA ARG A 224 4.21 -14.05 -15.88
C ARG A 224 5.56 -13.78 -16.52
N HIS A 225 5.78 -12.53 -16.92
CA HIS A 225 7.06 -12.05 -17.40
C HIS A 225 7.80 -11.32 -16.28
N THR A 226 9.13 -11.39 -16.30
CA THR A 226 9.98 -10.56 -15.46
C THR A 226 10.71 -9.57 -16.34
N VAL A 227 10.50 -8.28 -16.09
CA VAL A 227 11.31 -7.22 -16.68
C VAL A 227 12.41 -6.87 -15.69
N VAL A 228 13.67 -7.02 -16.11
CA VAL A 228 14.83 -6.64 -15.30
C VAL A 228 15.25 -5.23 -15.68
N LEU A 229 15.31 -4.34 -14.69
CA LEU A 229 15.83 -2.99 -14.83
C LEU A 229 17.28 -3.02 -14.33
N ASP A 230 18.26 -3.09 -15.25
CA ASP A 230 19.69 -3.20 -14.94
C ASP A 230 20.34 -1.84 -14.65
N GLU A 231 19.86 -1.18 -13.60
CA GLU A 231 20.40 0.08 -13.10
C GLU A 231 20.55 0.07 -11.58
N ASP A 232 21.33 1.01 -11.05
CA ASP A 232 21.52 1.17 -9.61
C ASP A 232 20.39 2.02 -9.04
N PHE A 233 19.65 1.44 -8.10
CA PHE A 233 18.69 2.11 -7.24
C PHE A 233 19.34 2.36 -5.88
N CYS A 234 18.97 3.37 -5.12
CA CYS A 234 19.54 3.74 -3.83
C CYS A 234 18.48 3.78 -2.74
N SER A 235 18.36 2.81 -1.83
CA SER A 235 17.33 2.86 -0.77
C SER A 235 17.24 4.21 -0.07
N ARG A 236 16.10 4.51 0.55
CA ARG A 236 15.97 5.72 1.37
C ARG A 236 17.03 5.85 2.50
N ASP A 237 17.69 4.75 2.86
CA ASP A 237 18.83 4.71 3.79
C ASP A 237 20.21 4.84 3.09
N GLY A 238 20.26 5.18 1.80
CA GLY A 238 21.47 5.31 0.98
C GLY A 238 22.08 3.99 0.49
N VAL A 239 21.45 2.84 0.76
CA VAL A 239 21.94 1.52 0.30
C VAL A 239 21.70 1.31 -1.18
N VAL A 240 22.75 1.15 -1.97
CA VAL A 240 22.64 0.81 -3.40
C VAL A 240 22.09 -0.61 -3.59
N VAL A 241 21.06 -0.72 -4.41
CA VAL A 241 20.44 -1.96 -4.88
C VAL A 241 20.66 -2.08 -6.39
N ARG A 242 21.41 -3.10 -6.77
CA ARG A 242 21.74 -3.39 -8.16
C ARG A 242 20.60 -4.12 -8.82
N GLY A 243 19.96 -3.43 -9.74
CA GLY A 243 18.88 -3.94 -10.55
C GLY A 243 17.59 -4.24 -9.79
N MET A 244 16.50 -4.25 -10.54
CA MET A 244 15.17 -4.53 -10.01
C MET A 244 14.39 -5.42 -10.97
N GLU A 245 13.63 -6.35 -10.39
CA GLU A 245 12.71 -7.20 -11.13
C GLU A 245 11.29 -6.66 -11.00
N VAL A 246 10.64 -6.43 -12.13
CA VAL A 246 9.22 -6.08 -12.21
C VAL A 246 8.46 -7.26 -12.78
N ALA A 247 7.56 -7.82 -11.99
CA ALA A 247 6.68 -8.91 -12.42
C ALA A 247 5.51 -8.34 -13.23
N ILE A 248 5.31 -8.87 -14.44
CA ILE A 248 4.20 -8.53 -15.33
C ILE A 248 3.33 -9.76 -15.52
N ALA A 249 2.13 -9.72 -14.97
CA ALA A 249 1.06 -10.66 -15.28
C ALA A 249 0.20 -10.09 -16.41
N MET A 250 0.10 -10.82 -17.52
CA MET A 250 -0.74 -10.45 -18.66
C MET A 250 -1.45 -11.68 -19.24
N PRO A 251 -2.59 -11.50 -19.93
CA PRO A 251 -3.24 -12.60 -20.63
C PRO A 251 -2.27 -13.27 -21.61
N ARG A 252 -2.25 -14.61 -21.67
CA ARG A 252 -1.37 -15.36 -22.59
C ARG A 252 -1.68 -15.09 -24.06
N ALA A 253 -2.96 -14.84 -24.35
CA ALA A 253 -3.45 -14.55 -25.68
C ALA A 253 -4.46 -13.40 -25.63
N CYS A 254 -4.69 -12.76 -26.77
CA CYS A 254 -5.69 -11.72 -26.90
C CYS A 254 -7.08 -12.25 -26.49
N PRO A 255 -7.79 -11.60 -25.56
CA PRO A 255 -9.11 -12.06 -25.13
C PRO A 255 -10.16 -12.01 -26.25
N ASP A 256 -9.94 -11.19 -27.29
CA ASP A 256 -10.92 -11.00 -28.36
C ASP A 256 -10.71 -11.94 -29.56
N CYS A 257 -9.48 -12.39 -29.83
CA CYS A 257 -9.18 -13.18 -31.03
C CYS A 257 -8.14 -14.30 -30.83
N ALA A 258 -7.69 -14.53 -29.59
CA ALA A 258 -6.69 -15.54 -29.23
C ALA A 258 -5.31 -15.42 -29.91
N ALA A 259 -5.04 -14.32 -30.63
CA ALA A 259 -3.73 -14.06 -31.20
C ALA A 259 -2.69 -13.70 -30.11
N PRO A 260 -1.38 -13.90 -30.36
CA PRO A 260 -0.32 -13.47 -29.44
C PRO A 260 -0.37 -11.97 -29.15
N LEU A 261 0.02 -11.60 -27.92
CA LEU A 261 0.13 -10.21 -27.48
C LEU A 261 1.59 -9.76 -27.46
N ALA A 262 1.86 -8.54 -27.95
CA ALA A 262 3.16 -7.91 -27.84
C ALA A 262 3.26 -7.12 -26.53
N LEU A 263 4.30 -7.32 -25.75
CA LEU A 263 4.58 -6.58 -24.51
C LEU A 263 5.60 -5.47 -24.76
N THR A 264 5.26 -4.25 -24.38
CA THR A 264 6.18 -3.10 -24.33
C THR A 264 6.08 -2.42 -22.97
N HIS A 265 7.08 -1.63 -22.60
CA HIS A 265 7.05 -0.88 -21.34
C HIS A 265 7.78 0.46 -21.45
N LYS A 266 7.46 1.36 -20.53
CA LYS A 266 8.16 2.64 -20.33
C LYS A 266 8.18 3.02 -18.86
N ARG A 267 9.02 4.00 -18.53
CA ARG A 267 9.08 4.63 -17.21
C ARG A 267 8.73 6.11 -17.32
N GLU A 268 8.03 6.63 -16.31
CA GLU A 268 7.60 8.03 -16.24
C GLU A 268 7.72 8.56 -14.83
N GLN A 269 8.17 9.81 -14.67
CA GLN A 269 8.18 10.49 -13.37
C GLN A 269 6.76 10.90 -12.99
N GLY A 270 6.22 10.31 -11.93
CA GLY A 270 4.96 10.72 -11.32
C GLY A 270 5.16 11.77 -10.22
N VAL A 271 4.04 12.23 -9.64
CA VAL A 271 4.04 13.23 -8.55
C VAL A 271 4.73 12.69 -7.27
N LYS A 272 4.42 11.43 -6.89
CA LYS A 272 4.95 10.78 -5.67
C LYS A 272 6.10 9.80 -5.93
N CYS A 273 6.23 9.27 -7.15
CA CYS A 273 7.10 8.12 -7.45
C CYS A 273 7.47 8.06 -8.93
N GLU A 274 8.56 7.38 -9.28
CA GLU A 274 8.75 6.88 -10.65
C GLU A 274 7.80 5.70 -10.91
N ARG A 275 7.12 5.73 -12.06
CA ARG A 275 6.12 4.73 -12.47
C ARG A 275 6.67 3.85 -13.57
N PHE A 276 6.45 2.55 -13.45
CA PHE A 276 6.61 1.59 -14.53
C PHE A 276 5.24 1.33 -15.17
N ILE A 277 5.19 1.40 -16.49
CA ILE A 277 3.97 1.17 -17.27
C ILE A 277 4.26 0.09 -18.32
N ALA A 278 3.53 -1.01 -18.26
CA ALA A 278 3.54 -2.06 -19.26
C ALA A 278 2.26 -2.00 -20.10
N TYR A 279 2.44 -2.13 -21.41
CA TYR A 279 1.37 -2.21 -22.39
C TYR A 279 1.45 -3.53 -23.12
N PHE A 280 0.31 -4.18 -23.28
CA PHE A 280 0.19 -5.36 -24.13
C PHE A 280 -0.87 -5.14 -25.20
N SER A 281 -0.53 -5.41 -26.46
CA SER A 281 -1.39 -5.14 -27.60
C SER A 281 -1.46 -6.31 -28.58
N CYS A 282 -2.62 -6.45 -29.22
CA CYS A 282 -2.88 -7.44 -30.26
C CYS A 282 -2.74 -6.79 -31.64
N GLY A 283 -1.77 -7.25 -32.43
CA GLY A 283 -1.60 -6.80 -33.82
C GLY A 283 -2.73 -7.23 -34.77
N ASN A 284 -3.58 -8.17 -34.38
CA ASN A 284 -4.64 -8.73 -35.23
C ASN A 284 -5.98 -7.99 -35.10
N CYS A 285 -6.42 -7.65 -33.88
CA CYS A 285 -7.74 -7.04 -33.63
C CYS A 285 -7.68 -5.66 -32.98
N GLY A 286 -6.48 -5.14 -32.67
CA GLY A 286 -6.32 -3.83 -32.04
C GLY A 286 -6.61 -3.80 -30.53
N TYR A 287 -6.87 -4.95 -29.89
CA TYR A 287 -6.94 -5.04 -28.42
C TYR A 287 -5.70 -4.40 -27.79
N ALA A 288 -5.92 -3.59 -26.76
CA ALA A 288 -4.86 -2.99 -25.97
C ALA A 288 -5.23 -3.06 -24.49
N GLY A 289 -4.30 -3.55 -23.68
CA GLY A 289 -4.38 -3.51 -22.23
C GLY A 289 -3.05 -3.05 -21.64
N GLY A 290 -3.03 -2.93 -20.33
CA GLY A 290 -1.82 -2.54 -19.64
C GLY A 290 -1.98 -2.53 -18.14
N THR A 291 -0.84 -2.36 -17.48
CA THR A 291 -0.75 -2.21 -16.04
C THR A 291 0.25 -1.12 -15.73
N SER A 292 0.06 -0.46 -14.59
CA SER A 292 1.02 0.52 -14.10
C SER A 292 1.16 0.41 -12.59
N LEU A 293 2.40 0.62 -12.14
CA LEU A 293 2.76 0.58 -10.72
C LEU A 293 3.85 1.61 -10.46
N CYS A 294 3.84 2.20 -9.26
CA CYS A 294 5.03 2.86 -8.75
C CYS A 294 6.11 1.80 -8.61
N LEU A 295 7.32 2.11 -9.03
CA LEU A 295 8.45 1.26 -8.70
C LEU A 295 8.54 1.15 -7.17
N PRO A 296 8.76 -0.04 -6.60
CA PRO A 296 8.96 -0.20 -5.17
C PRO A 296 10.21 0.60 -4.77
N VAL A 297 10.02 1.86 -4.40
CA VAL A 297 11.11 2.81 -4.24
C VAL A 297 12.09 2.28 -3.20
N ILE A 298 13.28 2.00 -3.68
CA ILE A 298 14.49 1.83 -2.93
C ILE A 298 15.38 2.95 -3.46
N ALA A 299 14.97 4.21 -3.19
CA ALA A 299 15.37 5.54 -3.73
C ALA A 299 16.54 5.65 -4.74
#